data_AF-L7ULQ8-F1
#
_entry.id   AF-L7ULQ8-F1
#
_cell.length_a   1.000
_cell.length_b   1.000
_cell.length_c   1.000
_cell.angle_alpha   90.00
_cell.angle_beta   90.00
_cell.angle_gamma   90.00
#
_symmetry.space_group_name_H-M   'P 1'
#
loop_
_entity.id
_entity.type
_entity.pdbx_description
1 polymer ?
#
loop_
_entity_poly.entity_id
_entity_poly.type
_entity_poly.pdbx_seq_one_letter_code
_entity_poly.pdbx_strand_id
1 'polypeptide(L)'
;MRTVLFVVLLALSSTACSFFGYVKQPKLEWAPPEEARRLQYPSSWEGATVMEGPAVLALDTALKHYFSHGVESNTADERLARCLSQPSTYEVSIKKGEGGIFYVFFFPSIERCGLTTTLLDVETVYAIDEQGRIVGIK
;
A
#
# COMPACT_ATOMS: atom_id res chain seq x y z
N MET A 1 32.40 1.44 -42.74
CA MET A 1 32.01 0.40 -41.77
C MET A 1 32.24 0.80 -40.31
N ARG A 2 33.37 1.42 -39.94
CA ARG A 2 33.68 1.80 -38.53
C ARG A 2 32.71 2.83 -37.91
N THR A 3 32.18 3.75 -38.71
CA THR A 3 31.21 4.77 -38.28
C THR A 3 29.81 4.21 -38.02
N VAL A 4 29.39 3.18 -38.75
CA VAL A 4 28.07 2.54 -38.56
C VAL A 4 28.04 1.75 -37.26
N LEU A 5 29.15 1.11 -36.89
CA LEU A 5 29.29 0.37 -35.63
C LEU A 5 29.15 1.29 -34.40
N PHE A 6 29.69 2.50 -34.46
CA PHE A 6 29.58 3.49 -33.38
C PHE A 6 28.14 4.02 -33.22
N VAL A 7 27.41 4.21 -34.33
CA VAL A 7 26.02 4.68 -34.28
C VAL A 7 25.10 3.60 -33.71
N VAL A 8 25.32 2.33 -34.05
CA VAL A 8 24.56 1.21 -33.48
C VAL A 8 24.84 1.05 -31.98
N LEU A 9 26.11 1.16 -31.55
CA LEU A 9 26.46 1.04 -30.13
C LEU A 9 25.85 2.17 -29.28
N LEU A 10 25.73 3.39 -29.81
CA LEU A 10 25.10 4.52 -29.12
C LEU A 10 23.57 4.40 -29.04
N ALA A 11 22.94 3.70 -30.00
CA ALA A 11 21.49 3.49 -30.00
C ALA A 11 21.04 2.39 -29.01
N LEU A 12 21.93 1.45 -28.69
CA LEU A 12 21.66 0.39 -27.71
C LEU A 12 21.74 0.89 -26.26
N SER A 13 22.55 1.91 -25.97
CA SER A 13 22.71 2.44 -24.61
C SER A 13 21.60 3.42 -24.16
N SER A 14 20.78 3.93 -25.09
CA SER A 14 19.71 4.89 -24.76
C SER A 14 18.41 4.25 -24.24
N THR A 15 18.26 2.93 -24.36
CA THR A 15 17.07 2.22 -23.84
C THR A 15 17.15 1.92 -22.34
N ALA A 16 18.32 2.11 -21.70
CA ALA A 16 18.54 1.79 -20.30
C ALA A 16 17.99 2.83 -19.30
N CYS A 17 17.61 4.04 -19.73
CA CYS A 17 17.15 5.10 -18.81
C CYS A 17 15.69 4.97 -18.34
N SER A 18 14.89 4.08 -18.95
CA SER A 18 13.49 3.86 -18.52
C SER A 18 13.34 2.82 -17.41
N PHE A 19 14.43 2.17 -16.96
CA PHE A 19 14.35 1.09 -15.97
C PHE A 19 14.28 1.59 -14.52
N PHE A 20 14.64 2.85 -14.26
CA PHE A 20 14.48 3.44 -12.94
C PHE A 20 13.06 4.00 -12.79
N GLY A 21 12.11 3.10 -12.51
CA GLY A 21 10.73 3.43 -12.13
C GLY A 21 10.66 4.23 -10.84
N TYR A 22 11.05 5.51 -10.89
CA TYR A 22 11.02 6.42 -9.75
C TYR A 22 9.56 6.78 -9.43
N VAL A 23 8.97 6.04 -8.51
CA VAL A 23 7.67 6.40 -7.91
C VAL A 23 7.92 7.52 -6.91
N LYS A 24 7.57 8.76 -7.29
CA LYS A 24 7.65 9.91 -6.41
C LYS A 24 6.63 9.73 -5.28
N GLN A 25 7.10 9.45 -4.07
CA GLN A 25 6.22 9.36 -2.91
C GLN A 25 5.51 10.72 -2.72
N PRO A 26 4.18 10.73 -2.56
CA PRO A 26 3.45 11.97 -2.30
C PRO A 26 3.99 12.60 -1.01
N LYS A 27 4.20 13.91 -1.03
CA LYS A 27 4.62 14.65 0.16
C LYS A 27 3.50 14.55 1.19
N LEU A 28 3.83 14.16 2.42
CA LEU A 28 2.88 14.20 3.53
C LEU A 28 2.42 15.65 3.73
N GLU A 29 1.11 15.83 3.78
CA GLU A 29 0.49 17.12 4.06
C GLU A 29 0.48 17.34 5.58
N TRP A 30 0.91 18.52 6.01
CA TRP A 30 0.79 18.93 7.40
C TRP A 30 -0.59 19.52 7.63
N ALA A 31 -1.27 19.09 8.70
CA ALA A 31 -2.48 19.75 9.14
C ALA A 31 -2.21 21.23 9.48
N PRO A 32 -3.22 22.12 9.34
CA PRO A 32 -3.06 23.52 9.68
C PRO A 32 -2.61 23.75 11.12
N PRO A 33 -1.75 24.76 11.40
CA PRO A 33 -1.17 24.97 12.72
C PRO A 33 -2.22 25.25 13.82
N GLU A 34 -3.35 25.84 13.47
CA GLU A 34 -4.48 26.08 14.36
C GLU A 34 -5.19 24.79 14.81
N GLU A 35 -5.19 23.73 14.00
CA GLU A 35 -5.65 22.40 14.40
C GLU A 35 -4.64 21.73 15.33
N ALA A 36 -3.35 21.78 14.96
CA ALA A 36 -2.29 21.17 15.75
C ALA A 36 -2.20 21.76 17.18
N ARG A 37 -2.42 23.08 17.34
CA ARG A 37 -2.41 23.76 18.65
C ARG A 37 -3.54 23.31 19.59
N ARG A 38 -4.60 22.70 19.07
CA ARG A 38 -5.74 22.21 19.86
C ARG A 38 -5.53 20.78 20.40
N LEU A 39 -4.50 20.08 19.93
CA LEU A 39 -4.24 18.70 20.34
C LEU A 39 -3.72 18.65 21.77
N GLN A 40 -4.25 17.69 22.53
CA GLN A 40 -3.71 17.29 23.83
C GLN A 40 -3.08 15.91 23.68
N TYR A 41 -1.80 15.80 24.01
CA TYR A 41 -1.11 14.52 24.00
C TYR A 41 -1.56 13.67 25.20
N PRO A 42 -1.76 12.36 25.02
CA PRO A 42 -2.12 11.50 26.13
C PRO A 42 -0.98 11.44 27.16
N SER A 43 -1.35 11.45 28.43
CA SER A 43 -0.39 11.34 29.55
C SER A 43 -0.04 9.88 29.90
N SER A 44 -0.79 8.92 29.36
CA SER A 44 -0.56 7.48 29.53
C SER A 44 -0.88 6.73 28.24
N TRP A 45 -0.40 5.48 28.15
CA TRP A 45 -0.64 4.57 27.03
C TRP A 45 -1.60 3.43 27.41
N GLU A 46 -2.31 3.56 28.53
CA GLU A 46 -3.31 2.57 28.93
C GLU A 46 -4.43 2.51 27.87
N GLY A 47 -4.79 1.29 27.45
CA GLY A 47 -5.74 1.06 26.35
C GLY A 47 -5.14 1.21 24.94
N ALA A 48 -3.84 1.49 24.80
CA ALA A 48 -3.19 1.52 23.50
C ALA A 48 -3.08 0.11 22.89
N THR A 49 -3.31 0.01 21.59
CA THR A 49 -2.99 -1.21 20.83
C THR A 49 -1.48 -1.23 20.56
N VAL A 50 -0.77 -2.11 21.26
CA VAL A 50 0.68 -2.28 21.10
C VAL A 50 0.95 -3.24 19.94
N MET A 51 1.70 -2.78 18.94
CA MET A 51 2.25 -3.64 17.89
C MET A 51 3.76 -3.81 18.09
N GLU A 52 4.21 -5.06 18.13
CA GLU A 52 5.63 -5.39 18.13
C GLU A 52 6.28 -5.00 16.80
N GLY A 53 7.59 -4.73 16.79
CA GLY A 53 8.32 -4.30 15.60
C GLY A 53 8.07 -5.16 14.35
N PRO A 54 8.13 -6.50 14.42
CA PRO A 54 7.82 -7.36 13.28
C PRO A 54 6.39 -7.20 12.74
N ALA A 55 5.40 -6.94 13.61
CA ALA A 55 4.02 -6.70 13.20
C ALA A 55 3.89 -5.35 12.47
N VAL A 56 4.61 -4.31 12.93
CA VAL A 56 4.67 -3.01 12.24
C VAL A 56 5.29 -3.17 10.86
N LEU A 57 6.39 -3.92 10.75
CA LEU A 57 7.05 -4.19 9.48
C LEU A 57 6.14 -5.00 8.53
N ALA A 58 5.43 -6.01 9.04
CA ALA A 58 4.49 -6.77 8.25
C ALA A 58 3.35 -5.89 7.72
N LEU A 59 2.77 -5.03 8.56
CA LEU A 59 1.72 -4.10 8.13
C LEU A 59 2.24 -3.11 7.07
N ASP A 60 3.41 -2.52 7.27
CA ASP A 60 4.04 -1.59 6.32
C ASP A 60 4.31 -2.26 4.97
N THR A 61 4.88 -3.47 4.96
CA THR A 61 5.09 -4.25 3.73
C THR A 61 3.76 -4.52 3.01
N ALA A 62 2.73 -4.95 3.74
CA ALA A 62 1.43 -5.24 3.16
C ALA A 62 0.79 -3.99 2.53
N LEU A 63 0.79 -2.87 3.24
CA LEU A 63 0.25 -1.58 2.77
C LEU A 63 0.98 -1.11 1.50
N LYS A 64 2.31 -1.15 1.52
CA LYS A 64 3.12 -0.76 0.36
C LYS A 64 2.79 -1.62 -0.84
N HIS A 65 2.76 -2.94 -0.69
CA HIS A 65 2.49 -3.83 -1.81
C HIS A 65 1.06 -3.69 -2.34
N TYR A 66 0.07 -3.62 -1.44
CA TYR A 66 -1.34 -3.54 -1.82
C TYR A 66 -1.64 -2.26 -2.59
N PHE A 67 -1.11 -1.11 -2.15
CA PHE A 67 -1.39 0.18 -2.79
C PHE A 67 -0.38 0.59 -3.87
N SER A 68 0.82 0.00 -3.95
CA SER A 68 1.82 0.36 -4.97
C SER A 68 1.39 0.04 -6.39
N HIS A 69 0.59 -1.02 -6.57
CA HIS A 69 0.16 -1.46 -7.89
C HIS A 69 -1.05 -0.65 -8.40
N GLY A 70 -1.58 0.26 -7.59
CA GLY A 70 -2.95 0.74 -7.73
C GLY A 70 -3.91 -0.42 -7.48
N VAL A 71 -4.99 -0.18 -6.75
CA VAL A 71 -6.09 -1.14 -6.81
C VAL A 71 -6.67 -0.99 -8.21
N GLU A 72 -6.19 -1.82 -9.16
CA GLU A 72 -6.81 -1.94 -10.48
C GLU A 72 -8.19 -2.55 -10.27
N SER A 73 -9.16 -1.70 -9.95
CA SER A 73 -10.54 -2.11 -9.97
C SER A 73 -10.88 -2.29 -11.45
N ASN A 74 -10.86 -3.53 -11.94
CA ASN A 74 -11.38 -3.89 -13.27
C ASN A 74 -12.92 -3.75 -13.34
N THR A 75 -13.50 -2.88 -12.51
CA THR A 75 -14.91 -2.56 -12.51
C THR A 75 -15.19 -1.49 -13.55
N ALA A 76 -16.27 -1.69 -14.31
CA ALA A 76 -16.77 -0.68 -15.24
C ALA A 76 -17.42 0.52 -14.52
N ASP A 77 -17.67 0.41 -13.20
CA ASP A 77 -18.26 1.48 -12.40
C ASP A 77 -17.18 2.46 -11.90
N GLU A 78 -17.12 3.63 -12.52
CA GLU A 78 -16.17 4.70 -12.17
C GLU A 78 -16.29 5.16 -10.71
N ARG A 79 -17.50 5.14 -10.12
CA ARG A 79 -17.69 5.52 -8.71
C ARG A 79 -17.09 4.48 -7.79
N LEU A 80 -17.30 3.20 -8.10
CA LEU A 80 -16.69 2.12 -7.35
C LEU A 80 -15.16 2.14 -7.50
N ALA A 81 -14.66 2.37 -8.72
CA ALA A 81 -13.24 2.45 -8.98
C ALA A 81 -12.56 3.57 -8.18
N ARG A 82 -13.19 4.76 -8.14
CA ARG A 82 -12.73 5.88 -7.32
C ARG A 82 -12.79 5.59 -5.83
N CYS A 83 -13.77 4.82 -5.37
CA CYS A 83 -13.84 4.41 -3.98
C CYS A 83 -12.67 3.48 -3.63
N LEU A 84 -12.48 2.42 -4.41
CA LEU A 84 -11.44 1.41 -4.17
C LEU A 84 -10.02 1.93 -4.36
N SER A 85 -9.83 3.07 -5.03
CA SER A 85 -8.50 3.70 -5.14
C SER A 85 -8.06 4.46 -3.89
N GLN A 86 -8.95 4.65 -2.90
CA GLN A 86 -8.66 5.41 -1.69
C GLN A 86 -8.31 4.49 -0.52
N PRO A 87 -7.10 4.56 0.06
CA PRO A 87 -6.73 3.72 1.22
C PRO A 87 -7.67 3.85 2.42
N SER A 88 -8.29 5.02 2.61
CA SER A 88 -9.23 5.31 3.71
C SER A 88 -10.55 4.52 3.65
N THR A 89 -10.85 3.85 2.53
CA THR A 89 -12.06 3.04 2.37
C THR A 89 -11.85 1.60 2.79
N TYR A 90 -10.64 1.22 3.23
CA TYR A 90 -10.32 -0.14 3.62
C TYR A 90 -10.25 -0.28 5.13
N GLU A 91 -10.73 -1.40 5.62
CA GLU A 91 -10.45 -1.91 6.96
C GLU A 91 -9.30 -2.90 6.86
N VAL A 92 -8.29 -2.72 7.71
CA VAL A 92 -7.08 -3.55 7.70
C VAL A 92 -6.96 -4.24 9.05
N SER A 93 -6.89 -5.57 9.02
CA SER A 93 -6.68 -6.39 10.21
C SER A 93 -5.34 -7.09 10.12
N ILE A 94 -4.62 -7.18 11.25
CA ILE A 94 -3.37 -7.94 11.36
C ILE A 94 -3.50 -9.00 12.44
N LYS A 95 -3.04 -10.22 12.14
CA LYS A 95 -3.03 -11.35 13.07
C LYS A 95 -1.66 -12.04 13.06
N LYS A 96 -1.06 -12.22 14.23
CA LYS A 96 0.12 -13.08 14.39
C LYS A 96 -0.31 -14.56 14.32
N GLY A 97 0.27 -15.28 13.38
CA GLY A 97 0.14 -16.72 13.20
C GLY A 97 1.27 -17.50 13.85
N GLU A 98 1.33 -18.79 13.52
CA GLU A 98 2.43 -19.66 13.94
C GLU A 98 3.70 -19.39 13.11
N GLY A 99 4.87 -19.80 13.65
CA GLY A 99 6.13 -19.75 12.93
C GLY A 99 6.65 -18.35 12.58
N GLY A 100 6.19 -17.30 13.28
CA GLY A 100 6.59 -15.92 13.00
C GLY A 100 5.93 -15.31 11.76
N ILE A 101 4.82 -15.88 11.29
CA ILE A 101 4.05 -15.34 10.18
C ILE A 101 2.98 -14.37 10.68
N PHE A 102 2.84 -13.23 10.03
CA PHE A 102 1.79 -12.25 10.22
C PHE A 102 0.84 -12.28 9.02
N TYR A 103 -0.45 -12.37 9.30
CA TYR A 103 -1.50 -12.30 8.31
C TYR A 103 -2.09 -10.88 8.29
N VAL A 104 -2.05 -10.21 7.15
CA VAL A 104 -2.63 -8.88 6.97
C VAL A 104 -3.78 -8.97 5.97
N PHE A 105 -4.98 -8.63 6.44
CA PHE A 105 -6.23 -8.74 5.69
C PHE A 105 -6.74 -7.35 5.31
N PHE A 106 -7.08 -7.18 4.04
CA PHE A 106 -7.69 -5.97 3.50
C PHE A 106 -9.16 -6.23 3.17
N PHE A 107 -10.04 -5.43 3.75
CA PHE A 107 -11.47 -5.49 3.48
C PHE A 107 -11.99 -4.13 3.00
N PRO A 108 -12.46 -4.02 1.74
CA PRO A 108 -13.04 -2.78 1.23
C PRO A 108 -14.41 -2.50 1.85
N SER A 109 -14.55 -1.33 2.45
CA SER A 109 -15.78 -0.83 3.07
C SER A 109 -16.40 0.28 2.21
N ILE A 110 -17.05 -0.11 1.11
CA ILE A 110 -17.62 0.83 0.12
C ILE A 110 -18.80 1.69 0.62
N GLU A 111 -19.39 1.32 1.76
CA GLU A 111 -20.38 2.15 2.45
C GLU A 111 -19.81 3.52 2.85
N ARG A 112 -18.50 3.60 3.09
CA ARG A 112 -17.78 4.88 3.36
C ARG A 112 -17.83 5.83 2.16
N CYS A 113 -18.13 5.30 0.97
CA CYS A 113 -18.34 6.06 -0.26
C CYS A 113 -19.83 6.26 -0.61
N GLY A 114 -20.75 5.86 0.27
CA GLY A 114 -22.20 5.93 0.04
C GLY A 114 -22.69 4.94 -1.03
N LEU A 115 -21.99 3.81 -1.21
CA LEU A 115 -22.36 2.76 -2.14
C LEU A 115 -22.97 1.58 -1.37
N THR A 116 -23.98 0.94 -1.97
CA THR A 116 -24.70 -0.20 -1.36
C THR A 116 -24.60 -1.47 -2.20
N THR A 117 -23.69 -1.52 -3.18
CA THR A 117 -23.49 -2.71 -4.00
C THR A 117 -22.83 -3.82 -3.18
N THR A 118 -22.93 -5.07 -3.62
CA THR A 118 -22.20 -6.17 -3.00
C THR A 118 -20.86 -6.34 -3.70
N LEU A 119 -19.78 -6.36 -2.92
CA LEU A 119 -18.46 -6.75 -3.39
C LEU A 119 -18.32 -8.26 -3.25
N LEU A 120 -18.12 -8.95 -4.36
CA LEU A 120 -17.84 -10.39 -4.39
C LEU A 120 -16.33 -10.58 -4.50
N ASP A 121 -15.76 -11.39 -3.61
CA ASP A 121 -14.35 -11.86 -3.67
C ASP A 121 -13.28 -10.76 -3.69
N VAL A 122 -13.55 -9.59 -3.08
CA VAL A 122 -12.62 -8.44 -3.07
C VAL A 122 -11.72 -8.43 -1.83
N GLU A 123 -11.54 -9.61 -1.23
CA GLU A 123 -10.75 -9.76 -0.02
C GLU A 123 -9.34 -10.23 -0.38
N THR A 124 -8.33 -9.74 0.33
CA THR A 124 -6.93 -10.14 0.10
C THR A 124 -6.23 -10.34 1.42
N VAL A 125 -5.59 -11.49 1.58
CA VAL A 125 -4.80 -11.84 2.76
C VAL A 125 -3.34 -11.99 2.37
N TYR A 126 -2.46 -11.19 2.98
CA TYR A 126 -1.02 -11.33 2.89
C TYR A 126 -0.50 -12.18 4.04
N ALA A 127 0.40 -13.11 3.77
CA ALA A 127 1.22 -13.77 4.77
C ALA A 127 2.64 -13.21 4.70
N ILE A 128 3.15 -12.68 5.81
CA ILE A 128 4.42 -11.96 5.89
C ILE A 128 5.25 -12.49 7.06
N ASP A 129 6.52 -12.79 6.85
CA ASP A 129 7.40 -13.23 7.93
C ASP A 129 7.94 -12.08 8.78
N GLU A 130 8.65 -12.39 9.88
CA GLU A 130 9.20 -11.39 10.81
C GLU A 130 10.24 -10.45 10.18
N GLN A 131 10.77 -10.80 9.01
CA GLN A 131 11.70 -9.96 8.25
C GLN A 131 10.96 -9.04 7.27
N GLY A 132 9.62 -9.06 7.26
CA GLY A 132 8.81 -8.22 6.39
C GLY A 132 8.74 -8.73 4.95
N ARG A 133 9.01 -10.01 4.69
CA ARG A 133 8.92 -10.59 3.34
C ARG A 133 7.56 -11.22 3.12
N ILE A 134 6.94 -10.95 1.97
CA ILE A 134 5.70 -11.61 1.56
C ILE A 134 6.03 -13.06 1.22
N VAL A 135 5.45 -14.00 1.97
CA VAL A 135 5.61 -15.45 1.76
C VAL A 135 4.37 -16.09 1.12
N GLY A 136 3.26 -15.36 1.05
CA GLY A 136 2.04 -15.80 0.37
C GLY A 136 1.00 -14.69 0.26
N ILE A 137 0.13 -14.81 -0.74
CA ILE A 137 -1.05 -13.97 -0.95
C ILE A 137 -2.21 -14.90 -1.28
N LYS A 138 -3.35 -14.68 -0.64
CA LYS A 138 -4.64 -15.33 -0.93
C LYS A 138 -5.64 -14.28 -1.35
#